data_AF-A0A350CM68-F1
#
_entry.id   AF-A0A350CM68-F1
#
_cell.length_a   1.000
_cell.length_b   1.000
_cell.length_c   1.000
_cell.angle_alpha   90.00
_cell.angle_beta   90.00
_cell.angle_gamma   90.00
#
_symmetry.space_group_name_H-M   'P 1'
#
loop_
_entity.id
_entity.type
_entity.pdbx_description
1 polymer ?
#
loop_
_entity_poly.entity_id
_entity_poly.type
_entity_poly.pdbx_seq_one_letter_code
_entity_poly.pdbx_strand_id
1 'polypeptide(L)'
;MSNNTASPEFWQRVDAVINLVNDQSEATSPSEAGASALFASARFNAFLLAQSTGSAENMALEKERALEYFTGQFREMMVANIDNFIENYARFMQPNPQ
;
A
#
# COMPACT_ATOMS: atom_id res chain seq x y z
N MET A 1 7.79 22.08 10.86
CA MET A 1 7.94 20.66 10.47
C MET A 1 6.98 19.86 11.32
N SER A 2 5.74 19.65 10.87
CA SER A 2 4.74 18.94 11.65
C SER A 2 5.05 17.45 11.58
N ASN A 3 5.46 16.84 12.69
CA ASN A 3 5.55 15.38 12.83
C ASN A 3 4.14 14.81 12.68
N ASN A 4 3.74 14.51 11.44
CA ASN A 4 2.48 13.87 11.13
C ASN A 4 2.66 12.36 11.30
N THR A 5 2.86 11.91 12.55
CA THR A 5 2.89 10.48 12.86
C THR A 5 1.49 9.91 12.66
N ALA A 6 1.36 8.90 11.80
CA ALA A 6 0.07 8.25 11.57
C ALA A 6 -0.53 7.73 12.89
N SER A 7 -1.86 7.82 13.01
CA SER A 7 -2.57 7.47 14.25
C SER A 7 -2.53 5.96 14.51
N PRO A 8 -2.72 5.50 15.77
CA PRO A 8 -2.82 4.08 16.08
C PRO A 8 -3.88 3.35 15.23
N GLU A 9 -5.01 4.01 14.96
CA GLU A 9 -6.11 3.44 14.16
C GLU A 9 -5.72 3.29 12.69
N PHE A 10 -4.83 4.14 12.17
CA PHE A 10 -4.27 3.95 10.83
C PHE A 10 -3.45 2.66 10.78
N TRP A 11 -2.54 2.47 11.74
CA TRP A 11 -1.70 1.27 11.79
C TRP A 11 -2.53 0.00 12.01
N GLN A 12 -3.56 0.04 12.85
CA GLN A 12 -4.49 -1.09 13.00
C GLN A 12 -5.13 -1.51 11.66
N ARG A 13 -5.47 -0.56 10.79
CA ARG A 13 -6.00 -0.88 9.46
C ARG A 13 -4.92 -1.43 8.53
N VAL A 14 -3.70 -0.90 8.58
CA VAL A 14 -2.56 -1.43 7.81
C VAL A 14 -2.27 -2.88 8.22
N ASP A 15 -2.20 -3.16 9.52
CA ASP A 15 -1.94 -4.49 10.06
C ASP A 15 -3.04 -5.48 9.66
N ALA A 16 -4.31 -5.06 9.69
CA ALA A 16 -5.41 -5.90 9.23
C ALA A 16 -5.27 -6.32 7.76
N VAL A 17 -4.78 -5.43 6.88
CA VAL A 17 -4.50 -5.76 5.48
C VAL A 17 -3.31 -6.71 5.37
N ILE A 18 -2.22 -6.47 6.11
CA ILE A 18 -1.05 -7.35 6.11
C ILE A 18 -1.43 -8.76 6.58
N ASN A 19 -2.20 -8.87 7.66
CA ASN A 19 -2.66 -10.17 8.18
C ASN A 19 -3.47 -10.93 7.14
N LEU A 20 -4.40 -10.26 6.45
CA LEU A 20 -5.16 -10.89 5.37
C LEU A 20 -4.25 -11.40 4.23
N VAL A 21 -3.23 -10.63 3.85
CA VAL A 21 -2.28 -11.04 2.80
C VAL A 21 -1.40 -12.22 3.26
N ASN A 22 -1.01 -12.24 4.53
CA ASN A 22 -0.28 -13.35 5.12
C ASN A 22 -1.13 -14.64 5.12
N ASP A 23 -2.39 -14.56 5.55
CA ASP A 23 -3.32 -15.70 5.55
C ASP A 23 -3.50 -16.25 4.12
N GLN A 24 -3.65 -15.37 3.12
CA GLN A 24 -3.74 -15.78 1.72
C GLN A 24 -2.46 -16.43 1.21
N SER A 25 -1.30 -16.02 1.73
CA SER A 25 0.02 -16.58 1.38
C SER A 25 0.25 -18.00 1.91
N GLU A 26 -0.66 -18.54 2.74
CA GLU A 26 -0.63 -19.96 3.12
C GLU A 26 -1.14 -20.86 1.99
N ALA A 27 -2.07 -20.36 1.17
CA ALA A 27 -2.72 -21.12 0.10
C ALA A 27 -2.12 -20.85 -1.31
N THR A 28 -1.35 -19.77 -1.47
CA THR A 28 -0.68 -19.35 -2.72
C THR A 28 0.72 -18.82 -2.39
N SER A 29 1.56 -18.48 -3.37
CA SER A 29 2.85 -17.89 -3.05
C SER A 29 2.72 -16.46 -2.47
N PRO A 30 3.64 -16.01 -1.58
CA PRO A 30 3.64 -14.63 -1.08
C PRO A 30 3.67 -13.57 -2.20
N SER A 31 4.31 -13.88 -3.33
CA SER A 31 4.34 -13.00 -4.51
C SER A 31 2.96 -12.83 -5.16
N GLU A 32 2.17 -13.89 -5.25
CA GLU A 32 0.81 -13.83 -5.82
C GLU A 32 -0.19 -13.14 -4.87
N ALA A 33 -0.10 -13.41 -3.57
CA ALA A 33 -0.90 -12.72 -2.56
C ALA A 33 -0.56 -11.21 -2.53
N GLY A 34 0.73 -10.88 -2.60
CA GLY A 34 1.20 -9.49 -2.70
C GLY A 34 0.72 -8.78 -3.96
N ALA A 35 0.76 -9.44 -5.13
CA ALA A 35 0.24 -8.89 -6.38
C ALA A 35 -1.29 -8.62 -6.29
N SER A 36 -2.02 -9.52 -5.62
CA SER A 36 -3.45 -9.37 -5.38
C SER A 36 -3.75 -8.16 -4.49
N ALA A 37 -2.96 -7.93 -3.43
CA ALA A 37 -3.08 -6.76 -2.55
C ALA A 37 -2.80 -5.44 -3.29
N LEU A 38 -1.77 -5.42 -4.15
CA LEU A 38 -1.46 -4.27 -4.98
C LEU A 38 -2.62 -3.94 -5.93
N PHE A 39 -3.16 -4.95 -6.60
CA PHE A 39 -4.29 -4.75 -7.51
C PHE A 39 -5.58 -4.33 -6.80
N ALA A 40 -5.83 -4.87 -5.60
CA ALA A 40 -6.95 -4.45 -4.76
C ALA A 40 -6.84 -2.97 -4.37
N SER A 41 -5.64 -2.51 -3.99
CA SER A 41 -5.36 -1.10 -3.70
C SER A 41 -5.62 -0.20 -4.91
N ALA A 42 -5.19 -0.61 -6.10
CA ALA A 42 -5.45 0.12 -7.34
C ALA A 42 -6.96 0.23 -7.66
N ARG A 43 -7.71 -0.86 -7.48
CA ARG A 43 -9.18 -0.86 -7.66
C ARG A 43 -9.88 0.07 -6.67
N PHE A 44 -9.44 0.07 -5.42
CA PHE A 44 -10.00 0.95 -4.39
C PHE A 44 -9.71 2.43 -4.71
N ASN A 45 -8.49 2.76 -5.14
CA ASN A 45 -8.15 4.13 -5.55
C ASN A 45 -8.97 4.59 -6.77
N ALA A 46 -9.20 3.71 -7.75
CA ALA A 46 -10.07 4.01 -8.88
C ALA A 46 -11.52 4.28 -8.44
N PHE A 47 -12.03 3.54 -7.45
CA PHE A 47 -13.34 3.79 -6.85
C PHE A 47 -13.39 5.16 -6.14
N LEU A 48 -12.36 5.53 -5.37
CA LEU A 48 -12.27 6.85 -4.74
C LEU A 48 -12.29 7.98 -5.78
N LEU A 49 -11.55 7.82 -6.88
CA LEU A 49 -11.56 8.78 -7.97
C LEU A 49 -12.98 8.93 -8.55
N ALA A 50 -13.64 7.81 -8.88
CA ALA A 50 -15.00 7.82 -9.43
C ALA A 50 -15.99 8.53 -8.49
N GLN A 51 -15.90 8.27 -7.17
CA GLN A 51 -16.71 8.94 -6.14
C GLN A 51 -16.45 10.44 -6.10
N SER A 52 -15.21 10.88 -6.31
CA SER A 52 -14.82 12.29 -6.27
C SER A 52 -15.21 13.08 -7.54
N THR A 53 -15.31 12.42 -8.69
CA THR A 53 -15.55 13.07 -9.99
C THR A 53 -17.01 13.09 -10.40
N GLY A 54 -17.82 12.15 -9.90
CA GLY A 54 -19.28 12.11 -10.08
C GLY A 54 -19.79 11.75 -11.48
N SER A 55 -18.93 11.76 -12.50
CA SER A 55 -19.24 11.28 -13.85
C SER A 55 -18.03 10.66 -14.54
N ALA A 56 -18.29 9.90 -15.60
CA ALA A 56 -17.24 9.27 -16.41
C ALA A 56 -16.42 10.31 -17.19
N GLU A 57 -17.05 11.38 -17.68
CA GLU A 57 -16.38 12.47 -18.39
C GLU A 57 -15.39 13.19 -17.48
N ASN A 58 -15.82 13.57 -16.27
CA ASN A 58 -14.95 14.22 -15.28
C ASN A 58 -13.84 13.26 -14.83
N MET A 59 -14.15 11.97 -14.64
CA MET A 59 -13.14 10.96 -14.30
C MET A 59 -12.07 10.82 -15.39
N ALA A 60 -12.46 10.88 -16.66
CA ALA A 60 -11.53 10.82 -17.78
C ALA A 60 -10.60 12.04 -17.83
N LEU A 61 -11.12 13.24 -17.54
CA LEU A 61 -10.32 14.47 -17.45
C LEU A 61 -9.32 14.43 -16.28
N GLU A 62 -9.71 13.84 -15.15
CA GLU A 62 -8.90 13.77 -13.93
C GLU A 62 -7.93 12.58 -13.88
N LYS A 63 -8.02 11.66 -14.86
CA LYS A 63 -7.31 10.37 -14.84
C LYS A 63 -5.81 10.51 -14.65
N GLU A 64 -5.13 11.30 -15.49
CA GLU A 64 -3.66 11.40 -15.46
C GLU A 64 -3.18 12.02 -14.15
N ARG A 65 -3.85 13.08 -13.68
CA ARG A 65 -3.55 13.71 -12.39
C ARG A 65 -3.72 12.73 -11.22
N ALA A 66 -4.76 11.90 -11.26
CA ALA A 66 -4.99 10.87 -10.24
C ALA A 66 -3.91 9.78 -10.28
N LEU A 67 -3.48 9.35 -11.47
CA LEU A 67 -2.39 8.38 -11.62
C LEU A 67 -1.09 8.90 -11.01
N GLU A 68 -0.71 10.15 -11.32
CA GLU A 68 0.47 10.79 -10.73
C GLU A 68 0.38 10.86 -9.21
N TYR A 69 -0.78 11.27 -8.68
CA TYR A 69 -1.01 11.37 -7.25
C TYR A 69 -0.90 10.01 -6.55
N PHE A 70 -1.68 9.00 -6.96
CA PHE A 70 -1.72 7.72 -6.26
C PHE A 70 -0.40 6.95 -6.39
N THR A 71 0.24 6.98 -7.57
CA THR A 71 1.54 6.29 -7.76
C THR A 71 2.67 7.03 -7.06
N GLY A 72 2.63 8.36 -6.99
CA GLY A 72 3.58 9.16 -6.21
C GLY A 72 3.52 8.84 -4.72
N GLN A 73 2.32 8.82 -4.14
CA GLN A 73 2.13 8.43 -2.73
C GLN A 73 2.60 7.01 -2.45
N PHE A 74 2.27 6.04 -3.32
CA PHE A 74 2.76 4.67 -3.18
C PHE A 74 4.30 4.61 -3.25
N ARG A 75 4.91 5.34 -4.18
CA ARG A 75 6.36 5.40 -4.33
C ARG A 75 7.05 5.94 -3.07
N GLU A 76 6.53 7.02 -2.49
CA GLU A 76 7.06 7.60 -1.24
C GLU A 76 7.03 6.58 -0.10
N MET A 77 5.89 5.90 0.10
CA MET A 77 5.76 4.85 1.12
C MET A 77 6.70 3.68 0.85
N MET A 78 6.81 3.23 -0.40
CA MET A 78 7.69 2.12 -0.77
C MET A 78 9.16 2.45 -0.53
N VAL A 79 9.60 3.66 -0.89
CA VAL A 79 10.97 4.14 -0.60
C VAL A 79 11.23 4.13 0.90
N ALA A 80 10.34 4.72 1.71
CA ALA A 80 10.52 4.77 3.16
C ALA A 80 10.62 3.36 3.80
N ASN A 81 9.82 2.40 3.33
CA ASN A 81 9.90 1.02 3.82
C ASN A 81 11.19 0.32 3.38
N ILE A 82 11.61 0.49 2.12
CA ILE A 82 12.86 -0.07 1.61
C ILE A 82 14.05 0.50 2.36
N ASP A 83 14.09 1.82 2.57
CA ASP A 83 15.15 2.48 3.31
C ASP A 83 15.21 1.95 4.75
N ASN A 84 14.07 1.74 5.40
CA ASN A 84 14.02 1.13 6.72
C ASN A 84 14.58 -0.31 6.74
N PHE A 85 14.28 -1.11 5.71
CA PHE A 85 14.88 -2.44 5.54
C PHE A 85 16.38 -2.38 5.26
N ILE A 86 16.86 -1.41 4.47
CA ILE A 86 18.30 -1.21 4.19
C ILE A 86 19.03 -0.90 5.50
N GLU A 87 18.51 0.04 6.29
CA GLU A 87 19.10 0.47 7.56
C GLU A 87 19.11 -0.64 8.62
N ASN A 88 18.09 -1.50 8.63
CA ASN A 88 17.87 -2.52 9.66
C ASN A 88 18.02 -3.95 9.15
N TYR A 89 18.63 -4.14 7.97
CA TYR A 89 18.63 -5.42 7.26
C TYR A 89 19.11 -6.58 8.13
N ALA A 90 20.27 -6.40 8.77
CA ALA A 90 20.88 -7.43 9.60
C ALA A 90 20.06 -7.79 10.85
N ARG A 91 19.12 -6.94 11.27
CA ARG A 91 18.19 -7.21 12.38
C ARG A 91 16.92 -7.90 11.89
N PHE A 92 16.33 -7.42 10.80
CA PHE A 92 15.07 -7.95 10.27
C PHE A 92 15.23 -9.30 9.58
N MET A 93 16.39 -9.53 8.96
CA MET A 93 16.66 -10.77 8.24
C MET A 93 17.42 -11.80 9.08
N GLN A 94 17.48 -11.63 10.41
CA GLN A 94 18.04 -12.67 11.27
C GLN A 94 17.15 -13.92 11.17
N PRO A 95 17.73 -15.10 10.91
CA PRO A 95 16.98 -16.34 11.02
C PRO A 95 16.48 -16.46 12.46
N ASN A 96 15.19 -16.74 12.61
CA ASN A 96 14.59 -16.93 13.93
C ASN A 96 15.37 -18.05 14.65
N PRO A 97 15.94 -17.84 15.84
CA PRO A 97 16.55 -18.93 16.59
C PRO A 97 15.44 -19.96 16.89
N GLN A 98 15.65 -21.18 16.39
CA GLN A 98 14.77 -22.32 16.66
C GLN A 98 14.75 -22.67 18.15
#